data_AF-A0A062BF38-F1
#
_entry.id   AF-A0A062BF38-F1
#
_cell.length_a   1.000
_cell.length_b   1.000
_cell.length_c   1.000
_cell.angle_alpha   90.00
_cell.angle_beta   90.00
_cell.angle_gamma   90.00
#
_symmetry.space_group_name_H-M   'P 1'
#
loop_
_entity.id
_entity.type
_entity.pdbx_description
1 polymer ?
#
loop_
_entity_poly.entity_id
_entity_poly.type
_entity_poly.pdbx_seq_one_letter_code
_entity_poly.pdbx_strand_id
1 'polypeptide(L)'
;MQQSHYRSTFEKALNKSSKICIDCCPNTKRYFHIANEIDDPSDYENEKEAIVEFYNYGEDYYCKLDQIEGVIKGKIEEYLNKNSLENSLLLVEQKYHYLSEMITSKVIEIHSFIHQGVSQNKAAYENTINSDLILEILITDFNLIQDIPYEMRRLRNLFADTLENYVCESNEYFTRQQIDLFNEVFKHIYKMDNDELQYIKQSIRLSSSEQIRNDDISTYAEIITDISANIVLVELPHYSKNSKKYLPTALKLQDRRADMFKGKLIEQLRSNNLLVKILYEYNILISGSEVHKAIEINTYNDSVARITIDESEAENHILRELPVKVICTPTAQSELNNA
;
A
#
# COMPACT_ATOMS: atom_id res chain seq x y z
N MET A 1 12.33 -16.38 39.60
CA MET A 1 11.59 -17.54 40.11
C MET A 1 11.71 -18.64 39.07
N GLN A 2 12.29 -19.79 39.41
CA GLN A 2 12.31 -20.96 38.53
C GLN A 2 10.87 -21.43 38.35
N GLN A 3 10.29 -21.20 37.18
CA GLN A 3 8.93 -21.61 36.86
C GLN A 3 8.95 -23.12 36.59
N SER A 4 7.97 -23.84 37.15
CA SER A 4 7.93 -25.30 37.12
C SER A 4 7.50 -25.81 35.75
N HIS A 5 8.29 -26.69 35.15
CA HIS A 5 8.02 -27.36 33.86
C HIS A 5 7.04 -28.53 33.97
N TYR A 6 6.66 -28.95 35.18
CA TYR A 6 5.81 -30.11 35.39
C TYR A 6 4.33 -29.82 35.08
N ARG A 7 3.72 -30.62 34.18
CA ARG A 7 2.28 -30.60 33.84
C ARG A 7 1.38 -30.64 35.07
N SER A 8 1.79 -31.37 36.12
CA SER A 8 1.04 -31.50 37.38
C SER A 8 0.71 -30.16 38.05
N THR A 9 1.51 -29.11 37.81
CA THR A 9 1.24 -27.77 38.34
C THR A 9 -0.02 -27.12 37.75
N PHE A 10 -0.47 -27.57 36.57
CA PHE A 10 -1.67 -27.08 35.90
C PHE A 10 -2.91 -27.93 36.16
N GLU A 11 -2.82 -29.03 36.90
CA GLU A 11 -3.92 -30.00 37.10
C GLU A 11 -5.21 -29.34 37.62
N LYS A 12 -5.08 -28.43 38.59
CA LYS A 12 -6.23 -27.66 39.10
C LYS A 12 -6.86 -26.75 38.05
N ALA A 13 -6.05 -26.16 37.17
CA ALA A 13 -6.51 -25.28 36.11
C ALA A 13 -7.16 -26.08 34.97
N LEU A 14 -6.54 -27.18 34.53
CA LEU A 14 -7.08 -28.13 33.54
C LEU A 14 -8.44 -28.68 33.98
N ASN A 15 -8.55 -29.13 35.23
CA ASN A 15 -9.81 -29.62 35.79
C ASN A 15 -10.89 -28.52 35.76
N LYS A 16 -10.56 -27.27 36.12
CA LYS A 16 -11.49 -26.14 36.03
C LYS A 16 -11.93 -25.87 34.58
N SER A 17 -10.99 -25.83 33.64
CA SER A 17 -11.27 -25.62 32.22
C SER A 17 -12.18 -26.71 31.64
N SER A 18 -11.96 -27.97 32.04
CA SER A 18 -12.80 -29.11 31.60
C SER A 18 -14.25 -29.04 32.11
N LYS A 19 -14.51 -28.25 33.15
CA LYS A 19 -15.82 -28.08 33.79
C LYS A 19 -16.56 -26.83 33.31
N ILE A 20 -16.00 -26.07 32.37
CA ILE A 20 -16.69 -24.94 31.75
C ILE A 20 -17.80 -25.49 30.85
N CYS A 21 -19.04 -25.15 31.20
CA CYS A 21 -20.25 -25.61 30.51
C CYS A 21 -21.04 -24.47 29.85
N ILE A 22 -20.67 -23.21 30.10
CA ILE A 22 -21.38 -22.06 29.55
C ILE A 22 -21.05 -21.98 28.05
N ASP A 23 -22.08 -21.96 27.20
CA ASP A 23 -22.01 -21.95 25.72
C ASP A 23 -21.15 -23.07 25.11
N CYS A 24 -20.96 -24.19 25.82
CA CYS A 24 -20.24 -25.36 25.36
C CYS A 24 -21.18 -26.55 25.10
N CYS A 25 -20.93 -27.31 24.04
CA CYS A 25 -21.53 -28.61 23.80
C CYS A 25 -20.48 -29.74 24.02
N PRO A 26 -20.88 -31.02 24.06
CA PRO A 26 -19.94 -32.13 24.21
C PRO A 26 -18.80 -32.14 23.18
N ASN A 27 -19.05 -31.60 21.98
CA ASN A 27 -18.05 -31.53 20.90
C ASN A 27 -17.23 -30.23 20.88
N THR A 28 -17.42 -29.32 21.84
CA THR A 28 -16.64 -28.07 21.91
C THR A 28 -15.20 -28.38 22.26
N LYS A 29 -14.28 -28.07 21.33
CA LYS A 29 -12.84 -28.11 21.60
C LYS A 29 -12.47 -27.05 22.64
N ARG A 30 -11.69 -27.45 23.64
CA ARG A 30 -11.22 -26.56 24.70
C ARG A 30 -9.70 -26.48 24.61
N TYR A 31 -9.19 -25.26 24.55
CA TYR A 31 -7.75 -25.04 24.48
C TYR A 31 -7.23 -24.42 25.78
N PHE A 32 -6.05 -24.87 26.20
CA PHE A 32 -5.34 -24.35 27.35
C PHE A 32 -4.03 -23.71 26.90
N HIS A 33 -3.90 -22.41 27.12
CA HIS A 33 -2.71 -21.63 26.76
C HIS A 33 -1.73 -21.58 27.93
N ILE A 34 -0.44 -21.76 27.65
CA ILE A 34 0.62 -21.72 28.65
C ILE A 34 1.80 -20.87 28.17
N ALA A 35 2.42 -20.16 29.10
CA ALA A 35 3.54 -19.28 28.83
C ALA A 35 4.92 -19.96 28.90
N ASN A 36 4.97 -21.19 29.40
CA ASN A 36 6.20 -21.91 29.69
C ASN A 36 6.18 -23.31 29.09
N GLU A 37 7.37 -23.79 28.76
CA GLU A 37 7.60 -25.16 28.34
C GLU A 37 7.15 -26.16 29.41
N ILE A 38 6.53 -27.25 28.97
CA ILE A 38 6.01 -28.33 29.81
C ILE A 38 6.62 -29.67 29.41
N ASP A 39 6.75 -30.56 30.39
CA ASP A 39 7.28 -31.91 30.22
C ASP A 39 6.33 -32.87 29.48
N ASP A 40 5.02 -32.60 29.51
CA ASP A 40 4.00 -33.45 28.91
C ASP A 40 2.83 -32.60 28.34
N PRO A 41 2.72 -32.43 27.01
CA PRO A 41 1.63 -31.71 26.37
C PRO A 41 0.40 -32.58 26.07
N SER A 42 0.29 -33.79 26.64
CA SER A 42 -0.87 -34.64 26.38
C SER A 42 -2.18 -34.02 26.85
N ASP A 43 -3.24 -34.28 26.07
CA ASP A 43 -4.59 -33.84 26.37
C ASP A 43 -5.02 -34.23 27.79
N TYR A 44 -5.87 -33.39 28.38
CA TYR A 44 -6.51 -33.67 29.66
C TYR A 44 -7.95 -34.08 29.44
N GLU A 45 -8.31 -35.27 29.90
CA GLU A 45 -9.68 -35.79 29.89
C GLU A 45 -10.22 -35.86 31.33
N ASN A 46 -11.45 -35.39 31.53
CA ASN A 46 -12.13 -35.51 32.81
C ASN A 46 -13.09 -36.71 32.84
N GLU A 47 -13.67 -36.99 34.01
CA GLU A 47 -14.65 -38.07 34.22
C GLU A 47 -15.91 -38.00 33.34
N LYS A 48 -16.12 -36.89 32.61
CA LYS A 48 -17.24 -36.66 31.70
C LYS A 48 -16.81 -36.62 30.23
N GLU A 49 -15.65 -37.18 29.91
CA GLU A 49 -15.07 -37.24 28.55
C GLU A 49 -14.85 -35.86 27.91
N ALA A 50 -14.80 -34.79 28.71
CA ALA A 50 -14.49 -33.47 28.20
C ALA A 50 -12.97 -33.32 28.05
N ILE A 51 -12.53 -33.16 26.81
CA ILE A 51 -11.12 -33.03 26.45
C ILE A 51 -10.70 -31.56 26.49
N VAL A 52 -9.55 -31.29 27.09
CA VAL A 52 -8.83 -30.01 27.07
C VAL A 52 -7.46 -30.26 26.44
N GLU A 53 -7.25 -29.65 25.27
CA GLU A 53 -6.01 -29.74 24.50
C GLU A 53 -5.09 -28.57 24.89
N PHE A 54 -3.77 -28.80 24.98
CA PHE A 54 -2.83 -27.68 25.05
C PHE A 54 -2.78 -26.98 23.69
N TYR A 55 -2.86 -25.65 23.68
CA TYR A 55 -2.87 -24.91 22.41
C TYR A 55 -1.51 -25.03 21.72
N ASN A 56 -1.54 -25.47 20.47
CA ASN A 56 -0.36 -25.60 19.63
C ASN A 56 -0.10 -24.29 18.86
N TYR A 57 1.11 -23.76 19.00
CA TYR A 57 1.63 -22.55 18.34
C TYR A 57 2.55 -22.88 17.15
N GLY A 58 2.30 -23.98 16.44
CA GLY A 58 3.16 -24.54 15.40
C GLY A 58 3.92 -25.76 15.92
N GLU A 59 5.21 -25.60 16.18
CA GLU A 59 6.04 -26.68 16.74
C GLU A 59 6.01 -26.74 18.27
N ASP A 60 5.58 -25.66 18.92
CA ASP A 60 5.55 -25.52 20.37
C ASP A 60 4.12 -25.56 20.95
N TYR A 61 3.99 -26.05 22.19
CA TYR A 61 2.75 -26.04 22.98
C TYR A 61 2.69 -24.92 24.01
N TYR A 62 3.61 -23.95 23.92
CA TYR A 62 3.71 -22.81 24.81
C TYR A 62 4.10 -21.54 24.04
N CYS A 63 3.80 -20.38 24.62
CA CYS A 63 4.18 -19.09 24.04
C CYS A 63 4.56 -18.11 25.15
N LYS A 64 5.85 -17.77 25.25
CA LYS A 64 6.35 -16.81 26.24
C LYS A 64 5.86 -15.41 25.92
N LEU A 65 5.82 -14.54 26.94
CA LEU A 65 5.34 -13.16 26.79
C LEU A 65 6.10 -12.37 25.73
N ASP A 66 7.41 -12.57 25.62
CA ASP A 66 8.28 -11.95 24.62
C ASP A 66 8.08 -12.50 23.20
N GLN A 67 7.39 -13.64 23.05
CA GLN A 67 7.09 -14.26 21.75
C GLN A 67 5.71 -13.87 21.20
N ILE A 68 4.79 -13.36 22.04
CA ILE A 68 3.40 -13.08 21.67
C ILE A 68 3.32 -12.15 20.45
N GLU A 69 4.12 -11.08 20.44
CA GLU A 69 4.15 -10.12 19.33
C GLU A 69 4.52 -10.80 18.01
N GLY A 70 5.59 -11.59 18.00
CA GLY A 70 6.04 -12.32 16.81
C GLY A 70 5.00 -13.32 16.31
N VAL A 71 4.35 -14.04 17.23
CA VAL A 71 3.28 -15.00 16.88
C VAL A 71 2.09 -14.29 16.26
N ILE A 72 1.65 -13.15 16.82
CA ILE A 72 0.51 -12.40 16.27
C ILE A 72 0.87 -11.81 14.90
N LYS A 73 2.04 -11.16 14.77
CA LYS A 73 2.51 -10.62 13.48
C LYS A 73 2.59 -11.72 12.41
N GLY A 74 3.15 -12.88 12.74
CA GLY A 74 3.22 -14.03 11.84
C GLY A 74 1.83 -14.55 11.42
N LYS A 75 0.85 -14.54 12.32
CA LYS A 75 -0.54 -14.90 11.99
C LYS A 75 -1.24 -13.87 11.10
N ILE A 76 -0.94 -12.58 11.28
CA ILE A 76 -1.41 -11.51 10.38
C ILE A 76 -0.82 -11.74 8.98
N GLU A 77 0.48 -11.96 8.87
CA GLU A 77 1.15 -12.26 7.58
C GLU A 77 0.56 -13.50 6.89
N GLU A 78 0.38 -14.59 7.64
CA GLU A 78 -0.24 -15.82 7.12
C GLU A 78 -1.65 -15.54 6.58
N TYR A 79 -2.45 -14.77 7.32
CA TYR A 79 -3.78 -14.39 6.90
C TYR A 79 -3.77 -13.53 5.63
N LEU A 80 -2.93 -12.49 5.58
CA LEU A 80 -2.84 -11.60 4.42
C LEU A 80 -2.43 -12.38 3.16
N ASN A 81 -1.38 -13.21 3.27
CA ASN A 81 -0.90 -14.04 2.17
C ASN A 81 -1.97 -15.03 1.70
N LYS A 82 -2.64 -15.72 2.63
CA LYS A 82 -3.68 -16.73 2.30
C LYS A 82 -4.86 -16.12 1.55
N ASN A 83 -5.22 -14.88 1.86
CA ASN A 83 -6.35 -14.20 1.24
C ASN A 83 -5.93 -13.32 0.04
N SER A 84 -4.69 -13.44 -0.44
CA SER A 84 -4.15 -12.58 -1.51
C SER A 84 -4.29 -11.09 -1.22
N LEU A 85 -4.25 -10.73 0.07
CA LEU A 85 -4.21 -9.35 0.52
C LEU A 85 -2.76 -8.87 0.51
N GLU A 86 -2.61 -7.55 0.46
CA GLU A 86 -1.31 -6.93 0.47
C GLU A 86 -0.59 -7.17 1.80
N ASN A 87 0.73 -7.37 1.69
CA ASN A 87 1.58 -7.71 2.82
C ASN A 87 2.89 -6.91 2.71
N SER A 88 3.10 -6.05 3.70
CA SER A 88 4.33 -5.29 3.94
C SER A 88 4.61 -5.28 5.44
N LEU A 89 5.87 -5.10 5.83
CA LEU A 89 6.27 -5.03 7.24
C LEU A 89 5.48 -3.96 8.00
N LEU A 90 5.36 -2.77 7.43
CA LEU A 90 4.68 -1.64 8.08
C LEU A 90 3.18 -1.88 8.22
N LEU A 91 2.53 -2.50 7.21
CA LEU A 91 1.12 -2.87 7.30
C LEU A 91 0.86 -3.92 8.39
N VAL A 92 1.74 -4.92 8.50
CA VAL A 92 1.68 -5.94 9.55
C VAL A 92 1.84 -5.31 10.93
N GLU A 93 2.81 -4.40 11.09
CA GLU A 93 3.01 -3.67 12.35
C GLU A 93 1.77 -2.88 12.75
N GLN A 94 1.13 -2.19 11.82
CA GLN A 94 -0.05 -1.40 12.15
C GLN A 94 -1.27 -2.24 12.48
N LYS A 95 -1.52 -3.31 11.71
CA LYS A 95 -2.58 -4.27 12.03
C LYS A 95 -2.35 -4.85 13.43
N TYR A 96 -1.11 -5.19 13.76
CA TYR A 96 -0.75 -5.61 15.11
C TYR A 96 -1.02 -4.53 16.17
N HIS A 97 -0.56 -3.30 15.95
CA HIS A 97 -0.77 -2.20 16.91
C HIS A 97 -2.25 -1.93 17.16
N TYR A 98 -3.07 -1.92 16.10
CA TYR A 98 -4.51 -1.72 16.21
C TYR A 98 -5.20 -2.86 16.97
N LEU A 99 -4.82 -4.12 16.69
CA LEU A 99 -5.29 -5.28 17.45
C LEU A 99 -4.88 -5.19 18.93
N SER A 100 -3.62 -4.81 19.21
CA SER A 100 -3.10 -4.66 20.56
C SER A 100 -3.80 -3.55 21.34
N GLU A 101 -4.08 -2.41 20.68
CA GLU A 101 -4.83 -1.30 21.27
C GLU A 101 -6.28 -1.70 21.55
N MET A 102 -6.92 -2.44 20.64
CA MET A 102 -8.27 -2.97 20.84
C MET A 102 -8.32 -3.93 22.05
N ILE A 103 -7.36 -4.84 22.17
CA ILE A 103 -7.25 -5.75 23.32
C ILE A 103 -7.05 -4.95 24.61
N THR A 104 -6.12 -3.99 24.61
CA THR A 104 -5.83 -3.16 25.79
C THR A 104 -7.05 -2.35 26.21
N SER A 105 -7.76 -1.74 25.26
CA SER A 105 -8.98 -0.97 25.51
C SER A 105 -10.07 -1.84 26.12
N LYS A 106 -10.24 -3.07 25.63
CA LYS A 106 -11.20 -4.02 26.20
C LYS A 106 -10.85 -4.45 27.62
N VAL A 107 -9.57 -4.65 27.90
CA VAL A 107 -9.09 -4.95 29.27
C VAL A 107 -9.40 -3.79 30.22
N ILE A 108 -9.17 -2.55 29.82
CA ILE A 108 -9.50 -1.36 30.62
C ILE A 108 -11.01 -1.28 30.88
N GLU A 109 -11.84 -1.56 29.86
CA GLU A 109 -13.29 -1.59 29.99
C GLU A 109 -13.77 -2.65 31.00
N ILE A 110 -13.22 -3.87 30.91
CA ILE A 110 -13.50 -4.96 31.88
C ILE A 110 -13.12 -4.53 33.30
N HIS A 111 -11.95 -3.90 33.49
CA HIS A 111 -11.54 -3.39 34.81
C HIS A 111 -12.49 -2.32 35.34
N SER A 112 -13.00 -1.44 34.47
CA SER A 112 -14.00 -0.44 34.84
C SER A 112 -15.28 -1.10 35.38
N PHE A 113 -15.80 -2.14 34.72
CA PHE A 113 -16.96 -2.89 35.21
C PHE A 113 -16.71 -3.58 36.56
N ILE A 114 -15.52 -4.11 36.78
CA ILE A 114 -15.14 -4.72 38.06
C ILE A 114 -15.15 -3.66 39.18
N HIS A 115 -14.62 -2.46 38.92
CA HIS A 115 -14.66 -1.35 39.88
C HIS A 115 -16.09 -0.88 40.19
N GLN A 116 -17.03 -1.10 39.28
CA GLN A 116 -18.46 -0.82 39.48
C GLN A 116 -19.20 -1.95 40.21
N GLY A 117 -18.51 -3.02 40.63
CA GLY A 117 -19.06 -4.11 41.45
C GLY A 117 -19.50 -5.36 40.67
N VAL A 118 -19.23 -5.44 39.36
CA VAL A 118 -19.44 -6.66 38.57
C VAL A 118 -18.37 -7.70 38.93
N SER A 119 -18.74 -8.98 39.03
CA SER A 119 -17.76 -10.04 39.29
C SER A 119 -16.80 -10.19 38.12
N GLN A 120 -15.53 -10.51 38.40
CA GLN A 120 -14.48 -10.68 37.38
C GLN A 120 -14.90 -11.63 36.25
N ASN A 121 -15.47 -12.79 36.61
CA ASN A 121 -15.92 -13.79 35.65
C ASN A 121 -17.04 -13.26 34.75
N LYS A 122 -18.00 -12.51 35.32
CA LYS A 122 -19.11 -11.95 34.54
C LYS A 122 -18.62 -10.85 33.60
N ALA A 123 -17.78 -9.93 34.11
CA ALA A 123 -17.23 -8.84 33.32
C ALA A 123 -16.41 -9.34 32.12
N ALA A 124 -15.53 -10.34 32.34
CA ALA A 124 -14.74 -10.93 31.26
C ALA A 124 -15.58 -11.72 30.25
N TYR A 125 -16.64 -12.40 30.71
CA TYR A 125 -17.52 -13.19 29.85
C TYR A 125 -18.40 -12.33 28.94
N GLU A 126 -18.98 -11.26 29.47
CA GLU A 126 -19.93 -10.41 28.74
C GLU A 126 -19.23 -9.39 27.82
N ASN A 127 -17.94 -9.10 28.05
CA ASN A 127 -17.19 -8.09 27.31
C ASN A 127 -16.06 -8.72 26.49
N THR A 128 -16.43 -9.58 25.54
CA THR A 128 -15.50 -10.19 24.59
C THR A 128 -15.27 -9.29 23.37
N ILE A 129 -14.22 -9.59 22.60
CA ILE A 129 -13.97 -8.96 21.30
C ILE A 129 -14.67 -9.82 20.25
N ASN A 130 -15.56 -9.22 19.45
CA ASN A 130 -16.21 -9.91 18.34
C ASN A 130 -15.17 -10.22 17.24
N SER A 131 -15.18 -11.46 16.72
CA SER A 131 -14.35 -11.87 15.59
C SER A 131 -14.53 -10.99 14.35
N ASP A 132 -15.73 -10.45 14.14
CA ASP A 132 -16.00 -9.55 12.99
C ASP A 132 -15.15 -8.28 13.06
N LEU A 133 -14.89 -7.75 14.27
CA LEU A 133 -14.02 -6.58 14.46
C LEU A 133 -12.56 -6.91 14.17
N ILE A 134 -12.11 -8.12 14.56
CA ILE A 134 -10.76 -8.61 14.23
C ILE A 134 -10.63 -8.72 12.71
N LEU A 135 -11.64 -9.31 12.04
CA LEU A 135 -11.67 -9.44 10.60
C LEU A 135 -11.64 -8.09 9.90
N GLU A 136 -12.43 -7.13 10.36
CA GLU A 136 -12.48 -5.76 9.85
C GLU A 136 -11.08 -5.12 9.86
N ILE A 137 -10.34 -5.23 10.96
CA ILE A 137 -8.97 -4.70 11.07
C ILE A 137 -8.02 -5.39 10.07
N LEU A 138 -8.16 -6.71 9.92
CA LEU A 138 -7.32 -7.49 9.00
C LEU A 138 -7.57 -7.15 7.54
N ILE A 139 -8.81 -6.85 7.14
CA ILE A 139 -9.16 -6.48 5.76
C ILE A 139 -9.09 -4.97 5.49
N THR A 140 -9.04 -4.13 6.53
CA THR A 140 -8.96 -2.69 6.37
C THR A 140 -7.69 -2.28 5.64
N ASP A 141 -7.86 -1.48 4.59
CA ASP A 141 -6.78 -0.80 3.88
C ASP A 141 -6.30 0.38 4.76
N PHE A 142 -5.08 0.26 5.28
CA PHE A 142 -4.43 1.37 5.97
C PHE A 142 -3.83 2.29 4.92
N ASN A 143 -4.54 3.39 4.62
CA ASN A 143 -4.05 4.46 3.77
C ASN A 143 -2.89 5.21 4.45
N LEU A 144 -1.70 4.63 4.44
CA LEU A 144 -0.49 5.31 4.90
C LEU A 144 0.15 6.06 3.76
N ILE A 145 0.45 7.32 4.01
CA ILE A 145 1.15 8.21 3.09
C ILE A 145 2.67 7.84 3.00
N GLN A 146 3.12 6.71 3.60
CA GLN A 146 4.56 6.39 3.72
C GLN A 146 4.96 4.91 3.55
N ASP A 147 4.03 3.99 3.26
CA ASP A 147 4.41 2.62 2.92
C ASP A 147 4.73 2.51 1.42
N ILE A 148 5.93 2.94 1.05
CA ILE A 148 6.39 2.93 -0.35
C ILE A 148 6.24 1.52 -0.96
N PRO A 149 6.73 0.42 -0.34
CA PRO A 149 6.55 -0.92 -0.89
C PRO A 149 5.08 -1.28 -1.17
N TYR A 150 4.18 -0.99 -0.23
CA TYR A 150 2.75 -1.22 -0.39
C TYR A 150 2.17 -0.38 -1.54
N GLU A 151 2.45 0.92 -1.57
CA GLU A 151 1.95 1.81 -2.62
C GLU A 151 2.44 1.39 -4.01
N MET A 152 3.71 0.99 -4.15
CA MET A 152 4.28 0.57 -5.42
C MET A 152 3.69 -0.76 -5.89
N ARG A 153 3.41 -1.69 -4.96
CA ARG A 153 2.74 -2.95 -5.28
C ARG A 153 1.29 -2.72 -5.72
N ARG A 154 0.57 -1.87 -4.99
CA ARG A 154 -0.78 -1.44 -5.38
C ARG A 154 -0.79 -0.77 -6.76
N LEU A 155 0.21 0.07 -7.06
CA LEU A 155 0.34 0.69 -8.39
C LEU A 155 0.55 -0.36 -9.49
N ARG A 156 1.40 -1.37 -9.26
CA ARG A 156 1.60 -2.49 -10.22
C ARG A 156 0.29 -3.24 -10.48
N ASN A 157 -0.46 -3.56 -9.42
CA ASN A 157 -1.74 -4.25 -9.53
C ASN A 157 -2.76 -3.39 -10.29
N LEU A 158 -2.84 -2.10 -9.97
CA LEU A 158 -3.72 -1.17 -10.68
C LEU A 158 -3.40 -1.10 -12.17
N PHE A 159 -2.12 -1.08 -12.54
CA PHE A 159 -1.69 -1.17 -13.93
C PHE A 159 -2.09 -2.49 -14.61
N ALA A 160 -1.94 -3.62 -13.90
CA ALA A 160 -2.30 -4.93 -14.43
C ALA A 160 -3.81 -5.05 -14.65
N ASP A 161 -4.61 -4.66 -13.65
CA ASP A 161 -6.06 -4.65 -13.71
C ASP A 161 -6.55 -3.70 -14.80
N THR A 162 -5.94 -2.50 -14.92
CA THR A 162 -6.31 -1.55 -15.97
C THR A 162 -5.96 -2.10 -17.34
N LEU A 163 -4.78 -2.71 -17.54
CA LEU A 163 -4.43 -3.32 -18.82
C LEU A 163 -5.42 -4.42 -19.20
N GLU A 164 -5.70 -5.33 -18.27
CA GLU A 164 -6.60 -6.45 -18.50
C GLU A 164 -8.01 -5.96 -18.84
N ASN A 165 -8.57 -5.07 -18.04
CA ASN A 165 -9.92 -4.55 -18.26
C ASN A 165 -9.98 -3.65 -19.50
N TYR A 166 -9.07 -2.68 -19.62
CA TYR A 166 -9.13 -1.67 -20.68
C TYR A 166 -8.89 -2.28 -22.06
N VAL A 167 -7.91 -3.19 -22.21
CA VAL A 167 -7.67 -3.86 -23.50
C VAL A 167 -8.78 -4.84 -23.83
N CYS A 168 -9.32 -5.58 -22.85
CA CYS A 168 -10.43 -6.50 -23.10
C CYS A 168 -11.72 -5.76 -23.47
N GLU A 169 -12.03 -4.66 -22.80
CA GLU A 169 -13.26 -3.90 -23.00
C GLU A 169 -13.18 -2.93 -24.18
N SER A 170 -12.00 -2.42 -24.52
CA SER A 170 -11.80 -1.40 -25.57
C SER A 170 -11.10 -1.92 -26.82
N ASN A 171 -11.09 -3.23 -27.05
CA ASN A 171 -10.38 -3.86 -28.17
C ASN A 171 -10.78 -3.30 -29.55
N GLU A 172 -12.01 -2.78 -29.71
CA GLU A 172 -12.47 -2.15 -30.95
C GLU A 172 -11.84 -0.77 -31.21
N TYR A 173 -11.34 -0.09 -30.17
CA TYR A 173 -10.75 1.25 -30.25
C TYR A 173 -9.25 1.24 -30.53
N PHE A 174 -8.57 0.12 -30.29
CA PHE A 174 -7.13 0.00 -30.46
C PHE A 174 -6.75 -0.84 -31.66
N THR A 175 -5.78 -0.36 -32.41
CA THR A 175 -5.07 -1.22 -33.37
C THR A 175 -4.15 -2.18 -32.63
N ARG A 176 -3.85 -3.32 -33.24
CA ARG A 176 -2.89 -4.30 -32.68
C ARG A 176 -1.54 -3.67 -32.34
N GLN A 177 -1.08 -2.72 -33.16
CA GLN A 177 0.18 -2.00 -32.92
C GLN A 177 0.12 -1.14 -31.65
N GLN A 178 -1.00 -0.49 -31.37
CA GLN A 178 -1.19 0.30 -30.15
C GLN A 178 -1.26 -0.60 -28.91
N ILE A 179 -1.94 -1.74 -29.00
CA ILE A 179 -1.95 -2.73 -27.92
C ILE A 179 -0.54 -3.25 -27.64
N ASP A 180 0.21 -3.60 -28.68
CA ASP A 180 1.59 -4.07 -28.54
C ASP A 180 2.49 -3.00 -27.91
N LEU A 181 2.37 -1.73 -28.34
CA LEU A 181 3.11 -0.60 -27.77
C LEU A 181 2.82 -0.42 -26.28
N PHE A 182 1.54 -0.36 -25.90
CA PHE A 182 1.15 -0.17 -24.51
C PHE A 182 1.56 -1.36 -23.64
N ASN A 183 1.49 -2.57 -24.18
CA ASN A 183 1.96 -3.78 -23.49
C ASN A 183 3.48 -3.73 -23.22
N GLU A 184 4.30 -3.22 -24.16
CA GLU A 184 5.73 -3.03 -23.90
C GLU A 184 5.99 -1.99 -22.80
N VAL A 185 5.23 -0.89 -22.77
CA VAL A 185 5.30 0.09 -21.67
C VAL A 185 4.90 -0.55 -20.34
N PHE A 186 3.80 -1.28 -20.32
CA PHE A 186 3.35 -1.97 -19.11
C PHE A 186 4.39 -2.96 -18.60
N LYS A 187 4.95 -3.81 -19.48
CA LYS A 187 6.01 -4.76 -19.10
C LYS A 187 7.24 -4.06 -18.54
N HIS A 188 7.58 -2.90 -19.09
CA HIS A 188 8.68 -2.07 -18.59
C HIS A 188 8.40 -1.56 -17.18
N ILE A 189 7.24 -0.91 -16.97
CA ILE A 189 6.79 -0.42 -15.66
C ILE A 189 6.69 -1.55 -14.64
N TYR A 190 6.16 -2.71 -15.01
CA TYR A 190 5.98 -3.84 -14.10
C TYR A 190 7.32 -4.39 -13.57
N LYS A 191 8.39 -4.30 -14.37
CA LYS A 191 9.75 -4.77 -14.02
C LYS A 191 10.55 -3.75 -13.21
N MET A 192 10.13 -2.49 -13.17
CA MET A 192 10.81 -1.44 -12.40
C MET A 192 10.86 -1.79 -10.92
N ASP A 193 11.90 -1.33 -10.24
CA ASP A 193 11.95 -1.39 -8.78
C ASP A 193 11.00 -0.35 -8.13
N ASN A 194 10.94 -0.36 -6.80
CA ASN A 194 10.03 0.53 -6.07
C ASN A 194 10.47 2.01 -6.14
N ASP A 195 11.74 2.30 -6.35
CA ASP A 195 12.22 3.68 -6.45
C ASP A 195 11.90 4.24 -7.84
N GLU A 196 12.16 3.48 -8.91
CA GLU A 196 11.78 3.82 -10.28
C GLU A 196 10.26 4.00 -10.42
N LEU A 197 9.45 3.14 -9.78
CA LEU A 197 7.99 3.28 -9.81
C LEU A 197 7.47 4.55 -9.12
N GLN A 198 8.20 5.11 -8.15
CA GLN A 198 7.82 6.40 -7.59
C GLN A 198 7.92 7.50 -8.65
N TYR A 199 8.87 7.41 -9.57
CA TYR A 199 8.98 8.36 -10.68
C TYR A 199 7.78 8.22 -11.63
N ILE A 200 7.36 6.98 -11.93
CA ILE A 200 6.13 6.71 -12.71
C ILE A 200 4.91 7.28 -12.00
N LYS A 201 4.78 7.08 -10.68
CA LYS A 201 3.67 7.63 -9.88
C LYS A 201 3.55 9.15 -10.07
N GLN A 202 4.67 9.87 -9.99
CA GLN A 202 4.71 11.32 -10.19
C GLN A 202 4.42 11.74 -11.63
N SER A 203 4.88 10.98 -12.62
CA SER A 203 4.58 11.23 -14.04
C SER A 203 3.07 11.13 -14.34
N ILE A 204 2.41 10.10 -13.82
CA ILE A 204 0.97 9.90 -13.98
C ILE A 204 0.21 10.98 -13.22
N ARG A 205 0.56 11.17 -11.95
CA ARG A 205 -0.13 12.10 -11.04
C ARG A 205 0.90 13.00 -10.36
N LEU A 206 0.97 14.24 -10.84
CA LEU A 206 1.96 15.24 -10.40
C LEU A 206 1.81 15.68 -8.93
N SER A 207 0.80 15.19 -8.21
CA SER A 207 0.58 15.46 -6.80
C SER A 207 1.15 14.33 -5.93
N SER A 208 1.92 14.67 -4.89
CA SER A 208 2.55 13.66 -4.03
C SER A 208 1.60 12.91 -3.12
N SER A 209 0.43 13.48 -2.82
CA SER A 209 -0.50 12.99 -1.79
C SER A 209 -1.71 12.24 -2.32
N GLU A 210 -1.95 12.23 -3.63
CA GLU A 210 -3.16 11.64 -4.20
C GLU A 210 -2.90 10.21 -4.72
N GLN A 211 -3.86 9.34 -4.48
CA GLN A 211 -3.83 7.98 -5.01
C GLN A 211 -4.10 7.98 -6.53
N ILE A 212 -3.41 7.09 -7.25
CA ILE A 212 -3.67 6.81 -8.66
C ILE A 212 -4.96 5.99 -8.78
N ARG A 213 -5.79 6.33 -9.75
CA ARG A 213 -7.06 5.68 -10.08
C ARG A 213 -6.95 4.98 -11.43
N ASN A 214 -7.87 4.06 -11.71
CA ASN A 214 -7.97 3.41 -13.03
C ASN A 214 -8.02 4.44 -14.17
N ASP A 215 -8.85 5.48 -14.03
CA ASP A 215 -8.95 6.56 -15.04
C ASP A 215 -7.62 7.28 -15.32
N ASP A 216 -6.75 7.39 -14.31
CA ASP A 216 -5.43 7.99 -14.48
C ASP A 216 -4.56 7.07 -15.37
N ILE A 217 -4.56 5.76 -15.11
CA ILE A 217 -3.82 4.78 -15.93
C ILE A 217 -4.39 4.69 -17.34
N SER A 218 -5.72 4.66 -17.50
CA SER A 218 -6.36 4.65 -18.82
C SER A 218 -5.99 5.90 -19.61
N THR A 219 -5.97 7.08 -18.99
CA THR A 219 -5.55 8.32 -19.65
C THR A 219 -4.07 8.28 -20.04
N TYR A 220 -3.21 7.75 -19.17
CA TYR A 220 -1.79 7.57 -19.46
C TYR A 220 -1.60 6.63 -20.66
N ALA A 221 -2.38 5.55 -20.73
CA ALA A 221 -2.41 4.61 -21.85
C ALA A 221 -2.84 5.30 -23.15
N GLU A 222 -3.95 6.04 -23.13
CA GLU A 222 -4.47 6.81 -24.27
C GLU A 222 -3.37 7.70 -24.87
N ILE A 223 -2.66 8.47 -24.03
CA ILE A 223 -1.60 9.38 -24.48
C ILE A 223 -0.43 8.63 -25.12
N ILE A 224 -0.05 7.49 -24.55
CA ILE A 224 0.99 6.64 -25.14
C ILE A 224 0.54 6.13 -26.50
N THR A 225 -0.68 5.61 -26.62
CA THR A 225 -1.16 4.98 -27.85
C THR A 225 -1.55 5.96 -28.95
N ASP A 226 -1.86 7.21 -28.59
CA ASP A 226 -2.26 8.26 -29.55
C ASP A 226 -1.07 8.88 -30.29
N ILE A 227 0.14 8.73 -29.76
CA ILE A 227 1.37 9.27 -30.36
C ILE A 227 2.04 8.20 -31.23
N SER A 228 2.16 8.48 -32.52
CA SER A 228 2.78 7.58 -33.51
C SER A 228 4.30 7.53 -33.44
N ALA A 229 4.94 8.46 -32.71
CA ALA A 229 6.39 8.44 -32.53
C ALA A 229 6.79 7.26 -31.63
N ASN A 230 8.00 6.72 -31.81
CA ASN A 230 8.46 5.61 -30.98
C ASN A 230 8.71 6.06 -29.54
N ILE A 231 8.23 5.27 -28.58
CA ILE A 231 8.54 5.47 -27.16
C ILE A 231 9.92 4.93 -26.83
N VAL A 232 10.63 5.64 -25.96
CA VAL A 232 11.91 5.23 -25.38
C VAL A 232 11.64 4.60 -24.02
N LEU A 233 12.02 3.32 -23.89
CA LEU A 233 11.89 2.53 -22.66
C LEU A 233 13.24 2.45 -21.94
N VAL A 234 13.79 3.62 -21.60
CA VAL A 234 15.00 3.76 -20.79
C VAL A 234 14.63 4.69 -19.64
N GLU A 235 14.79 4.22 -18.41
CA GLU A 235 14.22 4.85 -17.20
C GLU A 235 12.69 4.96 -17.31
N LEU A 236 12.12 6.17 -17.33
CA LEU A 236 10.69 6.38 -17.53
C LEU A 236 10.30 6.21 -19.01
N PRO A 237 9.12 5.66 -19.32
CA PRO A 237 8.57 5.72 -20.67
C PRO A 237 8.41 7.18 -21.10
N HIS A 238 9.13 7.56 -22.16
CA HIS A 238 9.11 8.93 -22.67
C HIS A 238 9.31 8.94 -24.20
N TYR A 239 8.93 10.04 -24.84
CA TYR A 239 9.28 10.31 -26.23
C TYR A 239 10.50 11.22 -26.29
N SER A 240 11.32 11.09 -27.33
CA SER A 240 12.51 11.93 -27.48
C SER A 240 12.60 12.51 -28.87
N LYS A 241 12.84 13.82 -28.92
CA LYS A 241 13.47 14.51 -30.06
C LYS A 241 14.91 14.73 -29.63
N ASN A 242 15.92 14.60 -30.50
CA ASN A 242 17.37 14.63 -30.15
C ASN A 242 17.84 15.71 -29.14
N SER A 243 17.06 16.77 -28.88
CA SER A 243 17.33 17.83 -27.90
C SER A 243 16.29 17.97 -26.77
N LYS A 244 15.19 17.21 -26.76
CA LYS A 244 14.04 17.37 -25.85
C LYS A 244 13.37 16.02 -25.55
N LYS A 245 13.20 15.70 -24.27
CA LYS A 245 12.41 14.54 -23.79
C LYS A 245 10.99 14.99 -23.44
N TYR A 246 10.00 14.21 -23.87
CA TYR A 246 8.56 14.43 -23.64
C TYR A 246 8.00 13.30 -22.80
N LEU A 247 7.39 13.61 -21.67
CA LEU A 247 6.88 12.64 -20.72
C LEU A 247 5.35 12.60 -20.78
N PRO A 248 4.75 11.44 -21.08
CA PRO A 248 3.31 11.23 -20.93
C PRO A 248 2.88 11.48 -19.48
N THR A 249 1.72 12.09 -19.28
CA THR A 249 1.14 12.28 -17.94
C THR A 249 -0.38 12.09 -18.02
N ALA A 250 -1.02 11.51 -17.00
CA ALA A 250 -2.46 11.22 -17.02
C ALA A 250 -3.36 12.46 -16.90
N LEU A 251 -2.82 13.63 -17.19
CA LEU A 251 -3.45 14.92 -16.99
C LEU A 251 -4.43 15.23 -18.16
N LYS A 252 -5.70 15.48 -17.85
CA LYS A 252 -6.68 16.06 -18.80
C LYS A 252 -6.89 17.55 -18.48
N LEU A 253 -6.51 18.43 -19.41
CA LEU A 253 -6.55 19.89 -19.24
C LEU A 253 -7.56 20.57 -20.15
N GLN A 254 -8.49 21.29 -19.54
CA GLN A 254 -9.36 22.25 -20.22
C GLN A 254 -8.74 23.65 -20.18
N ASP A 255 -8.83 24.41 -21.27
CA ASP A 255 -8.35 25.80 -21.36
C ASP A 255 -8.81 26.66 -20.16
N ARG A 256 -10.09 26.56 -19.77
CA ARG A 256 -10.65 27.32 -18.64
C ARG A 256 -10.04 26.97 -17.27
N ARG A 257 -9.32 25.85 -17.16
CA ARG A 257 -8.65 25.38 -15.94
C ARG A 257 -7.12 25.52 -16.01
N ALA A 258 -6.57 25.96 -17.15
CA ALA A 258 -5.14 26.04 -17.38
C ALA A 258 -4.41 26.92 -16.35
N ASP A 259 -4.92 28.11 -16.06
CA ASP A 259 -4.31 29.02 -15.08
C ASP A 259 -4.34 28.46 -13.66
N MET A 260 -5.48 27.88 -13.25
CA MET A 260 -5.61 27.23 -11.95
C MET A 260 -4.67 26.03 -11.83
N PHE A 261 -4.53 25.25 -12.90
CA PHE A 261 -3.59 24.14 -12.95
C PHE A 261 -2.14 24.63 -12.85
N LYS A 262 -1.76 25.69 -13.59
CA LYS A 262 -0.43 26.28 -13.51
C LYS A 262 -0.08 26.65 -12.07
N GLY A 263 -1.01 27.32 -11.36
CA GLY A 263 -0.84 27.65 -9.94
C GLY A 263 -0.61 26.41 -9.06
N LYS A 264 -1.43 25.36 -9.23
CA LYS A 264 -1.26 24.10 -8.48
C LYS A 264 0.05 23.39 -8.79
N LEU A 265 0.49 23.37 -10.05
CA LEU A 265 1.74 22.74 -10.44
C LEU A 265 2.94 23.48 -9.83
N ILE A 266 2.91 24.81 -9.76
CA ILE A 266 3.91 25.61 -9.04
C ILE A 266 3.94 25.26 -7.55
N GLU A 267 2.80 25.06 -6.91
CA GLU A 267 2.75 24.61 -5.51
C GLU A 267 3.36 23.22 -5.31
N GLN A 268 3.06 22.27 -6.20
CA GLN A 268 3.67 20.93 -6.16
C GLN A 268 5.18 21.00 -6.37
N LEU A 269 5.67 21.79 -7.32
CA LEU A 269 7.10 21.98 -7.55
C LEU A 269 7.85 22.53 -6.32
N ARG A 270 7.17 23.25 -5.42
CA ARG A 270 7.78 23.77 -4.18
C ARG A 270 7.87 22.73 -3.08
N SER A 271 7.00 21.72 -3.08
CA SER A 271 6.89 20.72 -1.99
C SER A 271 7.31 19.31 -2.39
N ASN A 272 7.53 19.06 -3.68
CA ASN A 272 7.78 17.73 -4.23
C ASN A 272 9.12 17.67 -4.97
N ASN A 273 10.18 17.29 -4.25
CA ASN A 273 11.54 17.22 -4.81
C ASN A 273 11.66 16.17 -5.93
N LEU A 274 10.90 15.07 -5.83
CA LEU A 274 10.91 14.01 -6.84
C LEU A 274 10.35 14.53 -8.17
N LEU A 275 9.23 15.24 -8.14
CA LEU A 275 8.66 15.88 -9.33
C LEU A 275 9.63 16.87 -9.96
N VAL A 276 10.39 17.61 -9.15
CA VAL A 276 11.40 18.54 -9.66
C VAL A 276 12.53 17.80 -10.37
N LYS A 277 13.04 16.70 -9.80
CA LYS A 277 14.06 15.85 -10.45
C LYS A 277 13.55 15.32 -11.80
N ILE A 278 12.29 14.87 -11.86
CA ILE A 278 11.66 14.41 -13.11
C ILE A 278 11.59 15.55 -14.13
N LEU A 279 11.05 16.71 -13.76
CA LEU A 279 10.84 17.80 -14.71
C LEU A 279 12.13 18.52 -15.12
N TYR A 280 13.21 18.33 -14.36
CA TYR A 280 14.55 18.75 -14.77
C TYR A 280 15.04 17.95 -15.98
N GLU A 281 14.74 16.66 -15.99
CA GLU A 281 15.13 15.76 -17.06
C GLU A 281 14.11 15.73 -18.22
N TYR A 282 12.82 15.80 -17.88
CA TYR A 282 11.67 15.66 -18.77
C TYR A 282 10.84 16.94 -18.78
N ASN A 283 11.44 18.02 -19.29
CA ASN A 283 10.88 19.37 -19.21
C ASN A 283 9.63 19.61 -20.08
N ILE A 284 9.15 18.62 -20.83
CA ILE A 284 7.90 18.67 -21.58
C ILE A 284 6.95 17.57 -21.09
N LEU A 285 5.80 17.98 -20.58
CA LEU A 285 4.71 17.09 -20.21
C LEU A 285 3.66 17.03 -21.33
N ILE A 286 3.18 15.83 -21.63
CA ILE A 286 2.10 15.59 -22.58
C ILE A 286 0.82 15.26 -21.82
N SER A 287 -0.16 16.16 -21.89
CA SER A 287 -1.53 15.97 -21.38
C SER A 287 -2.47 15.38 -22.44
N GLY A 288 -3.50 14.69 -21.96
CA GLY A 288 -4.51 13.99 -22.75
C GLY A 288 -5.49 14.89 -23.51
N SER A 289 -6.37 14.22 -24.26
CA SER A 289 -7.05 14.59 -25.53
C SER A 289 -7.87 15.89 -25.63
N GLU A 290 -7.82 16.80 -24.66
CA GLU A 290 -8.39 18.15 -24.81
C GLU A 290 -7.34 19.11 -25.38
N VAL A 291 -7.68 19.78 -26.47
CA VAL A 291 -6.80 20.81 -27.04
C VAL A 291 -6.81 22.01 -26.10
N HIS A 292 -5.62 22.38 -25.63
CA HIS A 292 -5.41 23.59 -24.86
C HIS A 292 -4.17 24.33 -25.35
N LYS A 293 -4.07 25.61 -25.00
CA LYS A 293 -2.82 26.37 -25.24
C LYS A 293 -1.69 25.79 -24.41
N ALA A 294 -0.47 25.85 -24.93
CA ALA A 294 0.71 25.42 -24.20
C ALA A 294 0.81 26.22 -22.88
N ILE A 295 1.01 25.50 -21.78
CA ILE A 295 1.26 26.11 -20.47
C ILE A 295 2.77 26.11 -20.25
N GLU A 296 3.33 27.29 -20.03
CA GLU A 296 4.77 27.45 -19.76
C GLU A 296 4.96 27.95 -18.33
N ILE A 297 5.86 27.28 -17.62
CA ILE A 297 6.32 27.66 -16.28
C ILE A 297 7.76 28.10 -16.39
N ASN A 298 8.02 29.34 -15.99
CA ASN A 298 9.37 29.88 -15.87
C ASN A 298 9.67 30.05 -14.38
N THR A 299 10.59 29.25 -13.86
CA THR A 299 10.96 29.21 -12.43
C THR A 299 11.33 30.56 -11.83
N TYR A 300 11.89 31.48 -12.62
CA TYR A 300 12.30 32.81 -12.14
C TYR A 300 11.09 33.74 -11.96
N ASN A 301 10.18 33.76 -12.92
CA ASN A 301 9.01 34.63 -12.91
C ASN A 301 7.87 34.07 -12.06
N ASP A 302 7.76 32.74 -11.98
CA ASP A 302 6.68 32.04 -11.28
C ASP A 302 7.02 31.75 -9.81
N SER A 303 8.14 32.26 -9.28
CA SER A 303 8.56 32.16 -7.86
C SER A 303 8.58 30.72 -7.32
N VAL A 304 9.03 29.76 -8.14
CA VAL A 304 9.34 28.41 -7.66
C VAL A 304 10.61 28.54 -6.82
N ALA A 305 10.56 28.17 -5.54
CA ALA A 305 11.71 28.30 -4.65
C ALA A 305 12.93 27.58 -5.23
N ARG A 306 14.14 28.13 -5.00
CA ARG A 306 15.41 27.61 -5.53
C ARG A 306 15.50 26.11 -5.29
N ILE A 307 15.53 25.35 -6.38
CA ILE A 307 15.63 23.90 -6.34
C ILE A 307 17.02 23.55 -5.80
N THR A 308 17.07 22.83 -4.68
CA THR A 308 18.29 22.21 -4.17
C THR A 308 18.36 20.81 -4.76
N ILE A 309 19.08 20.67 -5.88
CA ILE A 309 19.44 19.35 -6.42
C ILE A 309 20.67 18.88 -5.62
N ASP A 310 20.66 17.62 -5.17
CA ASP A 310 21.73 17.03 -4.35
C ASP A 310 23.13 17.36 -4.91
N GLU A 311 23.99 17.87 -4.03
CA GLU A 311 25.24 18.57 -4.34
C GLU A 311 26.36 17.66 -4.89
N SER A 312 26.15 16.35 -5.05
CA SER A 312 27.21 15.43 -5.47
C SER A 312 27.48 15.38 -6.98
N GLU A 313 26.68 16.05 -7.81
CA GLU A 313 26.89 16.14 -9.28
C GLU A 313 27.02 17.59 -9.80
N ALA A 314 26.91 18.59 -8.92
CA ALA A 314 26.85 20.00 -9.31
C ALA A 314 28.24 20.68 -9.19
N GLU A 315 29.16 20.33 -10.08
CA GLU A 315 30.49 20.98 -10.15
C GLU A 315 30.45 22.47 -10.53
N ASN A 316 29.28 23.08 -10.76
CA ASN A 316 29.16 24.53 -10.96
C ASN A 316 27.82 25.02 -10.41
N HIS A 317 27.86 26.00 -9.49
CA HIS A 317 26.70 26.73 -8.96
C HIS A 317 26.05 27.64 -10.02
N ILE A 318 25.61 27.06 -11.14
CA ILE A 318 24.76 27.74 -12.11
C ILE A 318 23.33 27.37 -11.76
N LEU A 319 22.59 28.35 -11.23
CA LEU A 319 21.14 28.31 -11.08
C LEU A 319 20.52 28.02 -12.45
N ARG A 320 20.13 26.77 -12.71
CA ARG A 320 19.54 26.36 -13.99
C ARG A 320 18.03 26.61 -13.96
N GLU A 321 17.51 27.28 -14.98
CA GLU A 321 16.07 27.42 -15.19
C GLU A 321 15.45 26.04 -15.41
N LEU A 322 14.25 25.81 -14.87
CA LEU A 322 13.43 24.62 -15.12
C LEU A 322 12.29 25.01 -16.07
N PRO A 323 12.52 25.12 -17.40
CA PRO A 323 11.47 25.53 -18.33
C PRO A 323 10.50 24.37 -18.55
N VAL A 324 9.43 24.31 -17.75
CA VAL A 324 8.41 23.25 -17.89
C VAL A 324 7.36 23.70 -18.88
N LYS A 325 7.12 22.88 -19.91
CA LYS A 325 6.06 23.08 -20.89
C LYS A 325 5.05 21.95 -20.80
N VAL A 326 3.76 22.28 -20.72
CA VAL A 326 2.67 21.30 -20.83
C VAL A 326 1.95 21.50 -22.14
N ILE A 327 1.87 20.44 -22.95
CA ILE A 327 1.26 20.44 -24.28
C ILE A 327 0.27 19.29 -24.43
N CYS A 328 -0.75 19.47 -25.26
CA CYS A 328 -1.70 18.41 -25.59
C CYS A 328 -1.11 17.39 -26.58
N THR A 329 -1.66 16.18 -26.58
CA THR A 329 -1.26 15.07 -27.47
C THR A 329 -1.12 15.47 -28.94
N PRO A 330 -2.06 16.19 -29.59
CA PRO A 330 -1.91 16.57 -31.00
C PRO A 330 -0.71 17.50 -31.27
N THR A 331 -0.38 18.38 -30.31
CA THR A 331 0.78 19.26 -30.42
C THR A 331 2.07 18.46 -30.28
N ALA A 332 2.13 17.55 -29.32
CA ALA A 332 3.27 16.65 -29.14
C ALA A 332 3.50 15.79 -30.39
N GLN A 333 2.44 15.21 -30.95
CA GLN A 333 2.47 14.43 -32.18
C GLN A 333 3.06 15.22 -33.35
N SER A 334 2.65 16.47 -33.53
CA SER A 334 3.19 17.36 -34.57
C SER A 334 4.67 17.68 -34.33
N GLU A 335 5.06 18.01 -33.10
CA GLU A 335 6.46 18.33 -32.77
C GLU A 335 7.40 17.12 -32.96
N LEU A 336 6.92 15.91 -32.67
CA LEU A 336 7.64 14.64 -32.79
C LEU A 336 7.68 14.09 -34.24
N ASN A 337 6.63 14.28 -35.04
CA ASN A 337 6.61 13.84 -36.44
C ASN A 337 7.44 14.73 -37.36
N ASN A 338 7.59 16.02 -37.02
CA ASN A 338 8.45 16.95 -37.75
C ASN A 338 9.93 16.80 -37.32
N ALA A 339 10.42 15.57 -37.23
CA ALA A 339 11.77 15.20 -36.82
C ALA A 339 12.62 14.74 -38.00
#